data_AF-A0A1N6IK23-F1
#
_entry.id   AF-A0A1N6IK23-F1
#
_cell.length_a   1.000
_cell.length_b   1.000
_cell.length_c   1.000
_cell.angle_alpha   90.00
_cell.angle_beta   90.00
_cell.angle_gamma   90.00
#
_symmetry.space_group_name_H-M   'P 1'
#
loop_
_entity.id
_entity.type
_entity.pdbx_description
1 polymer ?
#
loop_
_entity_poly.entity_id
_entity_poly.type
_entity_poly.pdbx_seq_one_letter_code
_entity_poly.pdbx_strand_id
1 'polypeptide(L)'
;MKNENYYKLIERDNTNPENHERRALFTIFSENKELYAKIDNLYDFEEHWIKTDCFEKVDFSSGNRKMVELAFNLYNNYDCSTPLEIFSLLDNDNYELAMKAVNIRFNK
;
A
#
# COMPACT_ATOMS: atom_id res chain seq x y z
N MET A 1 -5.96 -10.74 -15.40
CA MET A 1 -6.32 -11.68 -14.33
C MET A 1 -6.67 -10.86 -13.09
N LYS A 2 -7.80 -11.09 -12.43
CA LYS A 2 -8.13 -10.39 -11.17
C LYS A 2 -7.05 -10.72 -10.14
N ASN A 3 -6.51 -9.73 -9.43
CA ASN A 3 -5.50 -9.98 -8.40
C ASN A 3 -6.17 -10.63 -7.18
N GLU A 4 -5.99 -11.94 -7.01
CA GLU A 4 -6.63 -12.71 -5.93
C GLU A 4 -6.21 -12.22 -4.53
N ASN A 5 -4.97 -11.74 -4.38
CA ASN A 5 -4.48 -11.22 -3.11
C ASN A 5 -5.23 -9.95 -2.71
N TYR A 6 -5.53 -9.07 -3.67
CA TYR A 6 -6.29 -7.85 -3.41
C TYR A 6 -7.67 -8.17 -2.82
N TYR A 7 -8.41 -9.09 -3.44
CA TYR A 7 -9.73 -9.45 -2.96
C TYR A 7 -9.69 -10.14 -1.59
N LYS A 8 -8.65 -10.94 -1.31
CA LYS A 8 -8.43 -11.49 0.05
C LYS A 8 -8.26 -10.39 1.09
N LEU A 9 -7.53 -9.31 0.78
CA LEU A 9 -7.37 -8.20 1.71
C LEU A 9 -8.68 -7.43 1.92
N ILE A 10 -9.41 -7.15 0.84
CA ILE A 10 -10.72 -6.46 0.89
C ILE A 10 -11.75 -7.26 1.69
N GLU A 11 -11.80 -8.57 1.47
CA GLU A 11 -12.69 -9.47 2.21
C GLU A 11 -12.29 -9.57 3.69
N ARG A 12 -11.00 -9.73 3.97
CA ARG A 12 -10.48 -9.83 5.35
C ARG A 12 -10.72 -8.56 6.16
N ASP A 13 -10.52 -7.39 5.56
CA ASP A 13 -10.77 -6.09 6.20
C ASP A 13 -12.27 -5.71 6.19
N ASN A 14 -13.10 -6.43 5.45
CA ASN A 14 -14.49 -6.03 5.18
C ASN A 14 -14.58 -4.59 4.62
N THR A 15 -13.70 -4.26 3.69
CA THR A 15 -13.59 -2.90 3.14
C THR A 15 -14.82 -2.53 2.31
N ASN A 16 -15.40 -1.36 2.58
CA ASN A 16 -16.46 -0.80 1.73
C ASN A 16 -15.92 -0.54 0.29
N PRO A 17 -16.61 -0.98 -0.78
CA PRO A 17 -16.19 -0.75 -2.17
C PRO A 17 -15.94 0.71 -2.55
N GLU A 18 -16.59 1.66 -1.89
CA GLU A 18 -16.41 3.11 -2.12
C GLU A 18 -15.26 3.72 -1.30
N ASN A 19 -14.61 2.94 -0.44
CA ASN A 19 -13.47 3.38 0.36
C ASN A 19 -12.19 3.38 -0.50
N HIS A 20 -12.00 4.46 -1.25
CA HIS A 20 -10.86 4.61 -2.16
C HIS A 20 -9.50 4.67 -1.42
N GLU A 21 -9.48 5.13 -0.17
CA GLU A 21 -8.32 5.12 0.72
C GLU A 21 -7.75 3.72 0.91
N ARG A 22 -8.55 2.80 1.46
CA ARG A 22 -8.14 1.42 1.73
C ARG A 22 -7.92 0.63 0.46
N ARG A 23 -8.71 0.90 -0.58
CA ARG A 23 -8.51 0.28 -1.88
C ARG A 23 -7.16 0.65 -2.49
N ALA A 24 -6.73 1.91 -2.39
CA ALA A 24 -5.41 2.33 -2.83
C ALA A 24 -4.29 1.64 -2.01
N LEU A 25 -4.42 1.64 -0.67
CA LEU A 25 -3.51 0.96 0.26
C LEU A 25 -3.34 -0.53 -0.09
N PHE A 26 -4.46 -1.26 -0.17
CA PHE A 26 -4.44 -2.70 -0.46
C PHE A 26 -4.05 -3.03 -1.88
N THR A 27 -4.21 -2.11 -2.84
CA THR A 27 -3.63 -2.29 -4.17
C THR A 27 -2.11 -2.41 -4.06
N ILE A 28 -1.44 -1.45 -3.41
CA ILE A 28 0.02 -1.50 -3.24
C ILE A 28 0.44 -2.78 -2.50
N PHE A 29 -0.21 -3.09 -1.37
CA PHE A 29 0.19 -4.25 -0.57
C PHE A 29 -0.06 -5.59 -1.24
N SER A 30 -1.09 -5.73 -2.07
CA SER A 30 -1.44 -7.02 -2.68
C SER A 30 -0.72 -7.31 -3.99
N GLU A 31 -0.34 -6.28 -4.77
CA GLU A 31 0.33 -6.49 -6.06
C GLU A 31 1.86 -6.56 -5.92
N ASN A 32 2.43 -6.03 -4.83
CA ASN A 32 3.82 -6.27 -4.48
C ASN A 32 3.94 -7.52 -3.58
N LYS A 33 4.52 -8.60 -4.12
CA LYS A 33 4.59 -9.92 -3.43
C LYS A 33 5.32 -9.87 -2.09
N GLU A 34 6.37 -9.06 -1.98
CA GLU A 34 7.13 -8.94 -0.74
C GLU A 34 6.32 -8.21 0.33
N LEU A 35 5.62 -7.13 -0.05
CA LEU A 35 4.73 -6.41 0.87
C LEU A 35 3.55 -7.29 1.31
N TYR A 36 2.95 -8.03 0.38
CA TYR A 36 1.85 -8.95 0.70
C TYR A 36 2.27 -10.02 1.71
N ALA A 37 3.47 -10.59 1.55
CA ALA A 37 4.02 -11.58 2.48
C ALA A 37 4.24 -11.00 3.90
N LYS A 38 4.28 -9.68 4.04
CA LYS A 38 4.48 -8.94 5.29
C LYS A 38 3.21 -8.25 5.77
N ILE A 39 2.03 -8.56 5.21
CA ILE A 39 0.80 -7.78 5.41
C ILE A 39 0.42 -7.60 6.88
N ASP A 40 0.57 -8.63 7.72
CA ASP A 40 0.21 -8.56 9.14
C ASP A 40 1.13 -7.64 9.95
N ASN A 41 2.31 -7.28 9.42
CA ASN A 41 3.19 -6.27 9.98
C ASN A 41 2.87 -4.85 9.45
N LEU A 42 2.13 -4.72 8.35
CA LEU A 42 1.82 -3.43 7.71
C LEU A 42 0.47 -2.87 8.14
N TYR A 43 -0.49 -3.76 8.41
CA TYR A 43 -1.88 -3.39 8.67
C TYR A 43 -2.49 -4.28 9.75
N ASP A 44 -3.28 -3.67 10.62
CA ASP A 44 -4.10 -4.35 11.61
C ASP A 44 -5.54 -4.48 11.08
N PHE A 45 -5.95 -5.71 10.82
CA PHE A 45 -7.29 -6.01 10.27
C PHE A 45 -8.39 -5.96 11.33
N GLU A 46 -8.04 -6.06 12.62
CA GLU A 46 -9.01 -5.98 13.72
C GLU A 46 -9.29 -4.52 14.07
N GLU A 47 -8.23 -3.71 14.17
CA GLU A 47 -8.34 -2.27 14.46
C GLU A 47 -8.52 -1.40 13.20
N HIS A 48 -8.49 -2.03 12.01
CA HIS A 48 -8.58 -1.38 10.70
C HIS A 48 -7.61 -0.20 10.50
N TRP A 49 -6.36 -0.39 10.92
CA TRP A 49 -5.35 0.66 11.02
C TRP A 49 -3.98 0.25 10.48
N ILE A 50 -3.19 1.24 10.03
CA ILE A 50 -1.80 1.02 9.58
C ILE A 50 -0.85 0.83 10.78
N LYS A 51 0.11 -0.08 10.65
CA LYS A 51 1.12 -0.35 11.69
C LYS A 51 2.37 0.48 11.42
N THR A 52 2.46 1.66 12.02
CA THR A 52 3.55 2.62 11.74
C THR A 52 4.91 2.16 12.28
N ASP A 53 4.92 1.26 13.26
CA ASP A 53 6.12 0.60 13.79
C ASP A 53 6.73 -0.42 12.81
N CYS A 54 6.08 -0.70 11.68
CA CYS A 54 6.61 -1.59 10.64
C CYS A 54 7.96 -1.13 10.09
N PHE A 55 8.21 0.19 10.06
CA PHE A 55 9.44 0.77 9.54
C PHE A 55 10.69 0.47 10.38
N GLU A 56 10.50 0.03 11.63
CA GLU A 56 11.55 -0.39 12.55
C GLU A 56 11.66 -1.92 12.64
N LYS A 57 10.54 -2.62 12.44
CA LYS A 57 10.43 -4.08 12.66
C LYS A 57 10.64 -4.92 11.42
N VAL A 58 10.45 -4.34 10.24
CA VAL A 58 10.44 -5.06 8.98
C VAL A 58 11.59 -4.59 8.10
N ASP A 59 12.33 -5.55 7.56
CA ASP A 59 13.37 -5.27 6.58
C ASP A 59 12.74 -5.02 5.19
N PHE A 60 12.95 -3.81 4.68
CA PHE A 60 12.47 -3.37 3.36
C PHE A 60 13.66 -2.97 2.50
N SER A 61 13.59 -3.31 1.21
CA SER A 61 14.39 -2.60 0.20
C SER A 61 14.02 -1.11 0.19
N SER A 62 14.91 -0.26 -0.32
CA SER A 62 14.65 1.17 -0.43
C SER A 62 13.36 1.47 -1.21
N GLY A 63 13.14 0.80 -2.34
CA GLY A 63 11.91 0.93 -3.14
C GLY A 63 10.65 0.46 -2.39
N ASN A 64 10.71 -0.71 -1.74
CA ASN A 64 9.55 -1.22 -0.98
C ASN A 64 9.22 -0.32 0.22
N ARG A 65 10.22 0.28 0.86
CA ARG A 65 10.00 1.29 1.90
C ARG A 65 9.21 2.49 1.34
N LYS A 66 9.57 2.99 0.15
CA LYS A 66 8.84 4.08 -0.51
C LYS A 66 7.42 3.69 -0.91
N MET A 67 7.20 2.45 -1.32
CA MET A 67 5.85 1.94 -1.58
C MET A 67 4.98 1.90 -0.32
N VAL A 68 5.52 1.49 0.83
CA VAL A 68 4.77 1.52 2.11
C VAL A 68 4.48 2.95 2.55
N GLU A 69 5.46 3.86 2.47
CA GLU A 69 5.27 5.29 2.76
C GLU A 69 4.16 5.89 1.89
N LEU A 70 4.19 5.63 0.58
CA LEU A 70 3.14 6.08 -0.34
C LEU A 70 1.77 5.46 0.01
N ALA A 71 1.71 4.17 0.30
CA ALA A 71 0.45 3.50 0.62
C ALA A 71 -0.20 4.06 1.89
N PHE A 72 0.59 4.32 2.94
CA PHE A 72 0.12 4.97 4.16
C PHE A 72 -0.36 6.40 3.88
N ASN A 73 0.36 7.17 3.06
CA ASN A 73 -0.06 8.51 2.68
C ASN A 73 -1.38 8.51 1.90
N LEU A 74 -1.55 7.62 0.91
CA LEU A 74 -2.79 7.51 0.16
C LEU A 74 -3.98 7.08 1.04
N TYR A 75 -3.73 6.28 2.08
CA TYR A 75 -4.75 5.85 3.02
C TYR A 75 -5.28 6.98 3.90
N ASN A 76 -4.40 7.68 4.63
CA ASN A 76 -4.84 8.65 5.66
C ASN A 76 -3.97 9.92 5.74
N ASN A 77 -3.25 10.25 4.69
CA ASN A 77 -2.30 11.36 4.64
C ASN A 77 -1.20 11.27 5.73
N TYR A 78 -0.79 10.04 6.07
CA TYR A 78 0.40 9.80 6.87
C TYR A 78 1.61 10.50 6.26
N ASP A 79 2.49 11.03 7.12
CA ASP A 79 3.68 11.74 6.67
C ASP A 79 4.58 10.83 5.82
N CYS A 80 4.97 11.33 4.65
CA CYS A 80 5.75 10.56 3.69
C CYS A 80 6.79 11.43 3.01
N SER A 81 7.76 10.78 2.37
CA SER A 81 8.71 11.46 1.51
C SER A 81 8.04 12.23 0.37
N THR A 82 8.76 13.20 -0.17
CA THR A 82 8.30 13.99 -1.31
C THR A 82 8.08 13.11 -2.55
N PRO A 83 7.26 13.53 -3.52
CA PRO A 83 7.07 12.77 -4.75
C PRO A 83 8.40 12.42 -5.45
N LEU A 84 9.35 13.37 -5.51
CA LEU A 84 10.65 13.12 -6.13
C LEU A 84 11.42 11.98 -5.43
N GLU A 85 11.42 11.96 -4.10
CA GLU A 85 12.10 10.93 -3.31
C GLU A 85 11.41 9.57 -3.39
N ILE A 86 10.08 9.54 -3.47
CA ILE A 86 9.32 8.30 -3.67
C ILE A 86 9.64 7.73 -5.05
N PHE A 87 9.37 8.50 -6.11
CA PHE A 87 9.40 7.99 -7.49
C PHE A 87 10.81 7.75 -8.02
N SER A 88 11.85 8.42 -7.50
CA SER A 88 13.24 8.20 -7.95
C SER A 88 13.84 6.85 -7.53
N LEU A 89 13.22 6.16 -6.57
CA LEU A 89 13.69 4.86 -6.04
C LEU A 89 12.83 3.68 -6.50
N LEU A 90 11.78 3.93 -7.29
CA LEU A 90 10.93 2.86 -7.81
C LEU A 90 11.53 2.29 -9.09
N ASP A 91 11.49 0.98 -9.22
CA ASP A 91 11.59 0.32 -10.52
C ASP A 91 10.31 0.54 -11.34
N ASN A 92 10.32 0.13 -12.61
CA ASN A 92 9.17 0.32 -13.49
C ASN A 92 7.91 -0.36 -12.95
N ASP A 93 8.02 -1.55 -12.37
CA ASP A 93 6.87 -2.30 -11.86
C ASP A 93 6.23 -1.58 -10.67
N ASN A 94 7.04 -1.09 -9.71
CA ASN A 94 6.53 -0.31 -8.58
C ASN A 94 6.04 1.07 -9.00
N TYR A 95 6.64 1.69 -10.01
CA TYR A 95 6.14 2.96 -10.56
C TYR A 95 4.73 2.82 -11.13
N GLU A 96 4.50 1.81 -11.98
CA GLU A 96 3.16 1.54 -12.54
C GLU A 96 2.15 1.20 -11.44
N LEU A 97 2.56 0.41 -10.45
CA LEU A 97 1.73 0.09 -9.29
C LEU A 97 1.37 1.33 -8.46
N ALA A 98 2.35 2.22 -8.21
CA ALA A 98 2.14 3.47 -7.50
C ALA A 98 1.12 4.35 -8.25
N MET A 99 1.27 4.50 -9.56
CA MET A 99 0.33 5.27 -10.39
C MET A 99 -1.08 4.68 -10.40
N LYS A 100 -1.20 3.35 -10.48
CA LYS A 100 -2.48 2.66 -10.34
C LYS A 100 -3.15 2.94 -9.00
N ALA A 101 -2.40 2.89 -7.90
CA ALA A 101 -2.93 3.18 -6.56
C ALA A 101 -3.37 4.64 -6.40
N VAL A 102 -2.59 5.59 -6.95
CA VAL A 102 -2.97 7.02 -7.01
C VAL A 102 -4.30 7.19 -7.77
N ASN A 103 -4.45 6.55 -8.94
CA ASN A 103 -5.69 6.62 -9.71
C ASN A 103 -6.89 6.06 -8.92
N ILE A 104 -6.72 4.94 -8.22
CA ILE A 104 -7.76 4.38 -7.35
C ILE A 104 -8.14 5.37 -6.25
N ARG A 105 -7.15 6.00 -5.58
CA ARG A 105 -7.40 6.96 -4.49
C ARG A 105 -8.27 8.13 -4.95
N PHE A 106 -8.01 8.63 -6.16
CA PHE A 106 -8.69 9.79 -6.73
C PHE A 106 -9.84 9.42 -7.68
N ASN A 107 -10.20 8.14 -7.75
CA ASN A 107 -11.24 7.61 -8.63
C ASN A 107 -11.08 8.08 -10.09
N LYS A 108 -9.89 7.84 -10.66
CA LYS A 108 -9.49 8.19 -12.03
C LYS A 108 -9.32 6.97 -12.92
#